data_AF-A0AAN8PS77-F1
#
_entry.id   AF-A0AAN8PS77-F1
#
_cell.length_a   1.000
_cell.length_b   1.000
_cell.length_c   1.000
_cell.angle_alpha   90.00
_cell.angle_beta   90.00
_cell.angle_gamma   90.00
#
_symmetry.space_group_name_H-M   'P 1'
#
loop_
_entity.id
_entity.type
_entity.pdbx_description
1 polymer ?
#
loop_
_entity_poly.entity_id
_entity_poly.type
_entity_poly.pdbx_seq_one_letter_code
_entity_poly.pdbx_strand_id
1 'polypeptide(L)'
;MAGSTDEIKIMKKVTFCESVIDNSHKSCKDYKPRDKTSSKDNPTTDEQKDKKNHEWIQGYLRLAFGLSDPESLRVLDEVSVEGVARYIKDNKCKNIITMAGAGISTSAGVPDYRSQDGGLYDKEKEQHYTIDHFNDNPDIFYKWLKKLFPENLKPTLCHYFIRLLHEKGLLLRHYTQNIDALDQLAGLPREQLAEFYGSITTSYCMECNQVYSQDWLKEKILTGAEPECLEENCKGIVKPDILFHGEQFPPWLEELSSEDFCICDLLIILGASVKEQPFRNLSSKVWVNVPRLYINLEPPDPPSANMMMALMFGHTFDFDSEERYRDVFKQATCDDGCRQLADLIGWGEELDELFTQNGGCSDPKEIGDDISSQKQNGIKSSVGFLFGIL
;
A
#
# COMPACT_ATOMS: atom_id res chain seq x y z
N MET A 1 -1.24 29.24 -45.94
CA MET A 1 -2.47 28.43 -46.12
C MET A 1 -2.00 26.98 -46.17
N ALA A 2 -2.05 26.29 -45.03
CA ALA A 2 -3.05 25.25 -44.69
C ALA A 2 -2.71 23.92 -45.40
N GLY A 3 -2.04 22.98 -44.73
CA GLY A 3 -2.61 21.81 -44.02
C GLY A 3 -1.93 20.56 -44.64
N SER A 4 -1.57 19.47 -43.96
CA SER A 4 -2.15 18.78 -42.81
C SER A 4 -1.07 18.15 -41.92
N THR A 5 -1.28 18.30 -40.62
CA THR A 5 -0.69 17.56 -39.52
C THR A 5 -1.38 16.20 -39.39
N ASP A 6 -0.68 15.11 -39.64
CA ASP A 6 -1.07 13.77 -39.16
C ASP A 6 -0.12 13.38 -38.03
N GLU A 7 -0.45 13.86 -36.83
CA GLU A 7 0.11 13.41 -35.57
C GLU A 7 -0.35 11.97 -35.31
N ILE A 8 0.63 11.07 -35.28
CA ILE A 8 0.51 9.68 -34.88
C ILE A 8 0.13 9.64 -33.39
N LYS A 9 -1.19 9.57 -33.12
CA LYS A 9 -1.75 9.15 -31.83
C LYS A 9 -1.49 7.66 -31.63
N ILE A 10 -0.34 7.31 -31.07
CA ILE A 10 -0.18 6.01 -30.39
C ILE A 10 -0.71 6.21 -28.97
N MET A 11 -2.01 6.02 -28.80
CA MET A 11 -2.62 5.88 -27.49
C MET A 11 -2.10 4.60 -26.83
N LYS A 12 -1.62 4.75 -25.60
CA LYS A 12 -1.38 3.68 -24.63
C LYS A 12 -2.57 2.71 -24.61
N LYS A 13 -2.40 1.55 -25.24
CA LYS A 13 -3.28 0.39 -25.08
C LYS A 13 -2.56 -0.60 -24.17
N VAL A 14 -2.50 -0.28 -22.88
CA VAL A 14 -2.35 -1.33 -21.86
C VAL A 14 -3.72 -1.99 -21.82
N THR A 15 -3.82 -3.17 -22.41
CA THR A 15 -5.04 -3.96 -22.49
C THR A 15 -5.42 -4.40 -21.08
N PHE A 16 -6.23 -3.60 -20.39
CA PHE A 16 -6.96 -4.05 -19.19
C PHE A 16 -8.04 -5.02 -19.69
N CYS A 17 -8.09 -6.21 -19.09
CA CYS A 17 -9.04 -7.23 -19.46
C CYS A 17 -10.46 -6.76 -19.05
N GLU A 18 -11.27 -6.33 -20.02
CA GLU A 18 -12.66 -5.86 -19.82
C GLU A 18 -13.67 -6.97 -19.45
N SER A 19 -13.22 -8.16 -19.06
CA SER A 19 -14.13 -9.25 -18.68
C SER A 19 -14.22 -9.38 -17.16
N VAL A 20 -15.43 -9.11 -16.65
CA VAL A 20 -15.91 -9.27 -15.26
C VAL A 20 -15.75 -8.03 -14.37
N ILE A 21 -16.36 -6.91 -14.79
CA ILE A 21 -17.01 -6.00 -13.84
C ILE A 21 -18.39 -6.62 -13.57
N ASP A 22 -18.51 -7.36 -12.48
CA ASP A 22 -19.84 -7.68 -11.94
C ASP A 22 -20.47 -6.37 -11.43
N ASN A 23 -21.68 -6.08 -11.89
CA ASN A 23 -22.37 -4.79 -11.79
C ASN A 23 -22.93 -4.52 -10.37
N SER A 24 -22.21 -4.86 -9.32
CA SER A 24 -22.60 -4.59 -7.92
C SER A 24 -21.78 -3.51 -7.21
N HIS A 25 -20.88 -2.80 -7.91
CA HIS A 25 -20.15 -1.67 -7.34
C HIS A 25 -21.09 -0.49 -7.06
N LYS A 26 -21.34 -0.21 -5.77
CA LYS A 26 -21.99 1.03 -5.35
C LYS A 26 -21.01 2.19 -5.60
N SER A 27 -21.40 3.12 -6.48
CA SER A 27 -20.68 4.38 -6.65
C SER A 27 -20.67 5.16 -5.32
N CYS A 28 -19.66 6.01 -5.10
CA CYS A 28 -19.65 6.99 -4.00
C CYS A 28 -20.98 7.76 -3.85
N LYS A 29 -21.76 7.90 -4.93
CA LYS A 29 -23.09 8.55 -4.97
C LYS A 29 -24.20 7.77 -4.26
N ASP A 30 -24.05 6.46 -4.11
CA ASP A 30 -25.04 5.51 -3.58
C ASP A 30 -24.64 4.90 -2.22
N TYR A 31 -23.41 5.18 -1.76
CA TYR A 31 -22.93 4.72 -0.46
C TYR A 31 -23.54 5.57 0.67
N LYS A 32 -24.41 4.95 1.46
CA LYS A 32 -24.89 5.50 2.73
C LYS A 32 -24.04 4.88 3.85
N PRO A 33 -23.33 5.67 4.68
CA PRO A 33 -22.78 5.17 5.93
C PRO A 33 -23.89 4.46 6.71
N ARG A 34 -23.61 3.28 7.28
CA ARG A 34 -24.63 2.47 7.95
C ARG A 34 -25.05 3.12 9.27
N ASP A 35 -26.06 3.99 9.23
CA ASP A 35 -26.75 4.48 10.43
C ASP A 35 -27.70 3.41 10.99
N LYS A 36 -27.84 3.38 12.32
CA LYS A 36 -28.72 2.45 13.07
C LYS A 36 -30.24 2.63 12.81
N THR A 37 -30.66 3.37 11.78
CA THR A 37 -32.09 3.57 11.49
C THR A 37 -32.39 3.44 9.99
N SER A 38 -33.02 2.33 9.59
CA SER A 38 -33.44 2.09 8.21
C SER A 38 -34.79 2.76 7.90
N SER A 39 -34.92 3.45 6.76
CA SER A 39 -36.00 3.13 5.79
C SER A 39 -35.84 3.79 4.40
N LYS A 40 -35.94 2.93 3.38
CA LYS A 40 -36.45 3.05 1.99
C LYS A 40 -35.91 4.13 1.02
N ASP A 41 -35.47 3.63 -0.14
CA ASP A 41 -34.89 4.37 -1.27
C ASP A 41 -35.92 4.88 -2.30
N ASN A 42 -35.58 5.98 -2.98
CA ASN A 42 -36.15 6.46 -4.25
C ASN A 42 -35.03 7.13 -5.08
N PRO A 43 -35.09 7.13 -6.43
CA PRO A 43 -33.98 7.54 -7.29
C PRO A 43 -33.84 9.08 -7.38
N THR A 44 -32.60 9.59 -7.42
CA THR A 44 -32.28 11.01 -7.21
C THR A 44 -31.76 11.76 -8.45
N THR A 45 -32.23 12.99 -8.67
CA THR A 45 -31.92 13.92 -9.79
C THR A 45 -30.77 14.90 -9.46
N ASP A 46 -30.30 15.67 -10.46
CA ASP A 46 -29.13 16.56 -10.37
C ASP A 46 -29.21 17.66 -9.28
N GLU A 47 -30.41 18.12 -8.87
CA GLU A 47 -30.58 19.06 -7.74
C GLU A 47 -30.24 18.43 -6.37
N GLN A 48 -30.22 17.10 -6.25
CA GLN A 48 -29.82 16.40 -5.03
C GLN A 48 -28.30 16.19 -4.94
N LYS A 49 -27.55 16.45 -6.02
CA LYS A 49 -26.07 16.42 -6.02
C LYS A 49 -25.48 17.53 -5.17
N ASP A 50 -26.01 18.76 -5.27
CA ASP A 50 -25.54 19.90 -4.48
C ASP A 50 -25.95 19.83 -3.01
N LYS A 51 -27.10 19.21 -2.70
CA LYS A 51 -27.55 19.01 -1.31
C LYS A 51 -26.71 17.99 -0.55
N LYS A 52 -26.33 16.87 -1.18
CA LYS A 52 -25.47 15.85 -0.55
C LYS A 52 -24.05 16.38 -0.28
N ASN A 53 -23.54 17.26 -1.16
CA ASN A 53 -22.30 17.98 -0.92
C ASN A 53 -22.38 18.97 0.26
N HIS A 54 -23.58 19.45 0.58
CA HIS A 54 -23.78 20.33 1.72
C HIS A 54 -23.86 19.54 3.05
N GLU A 55 -24.41 18.32 3.03
CA GLU A 55 -24.56 17.48 4.23
C GLU A 55 -23.20 16.97 4.78
N TRP A 56 -22.22 16.64 3.93
CA TRP A 56 -20.88 16.27 4.41
C TRP A 56 -20.14 17.45 5.05
N ILE A 57 -20.22 18.64 4.44
CA ILE A 57 -19.67 19.88 5.02
C ILE A 57 -20.34 20.09 6.36
N GLN A 58 -21.66 19.92 6.45
CA GLN A 58 -22.37 20.07 7.71
C GLN A 58 -21.99 19.01 8.76
N GLY A 59 -21.79 17.74 8.40
CA GLY A 59 -21.38 16.69 9.34
C GLY A 59 -19.96 16.90 9.88
N TYR A 60 -19.03 17.22 8.98
CA TYR A 60 -17.65 17.57 9.30
C TYR A 60 -17.56 18.88 10.10
N LEU A 61 -18.29 19.93 9.71
CA LEU A 61 -18.35 21.19 10.45
C LEU A 61 -19.03 21.00 11.81
N ARG A 62 -20.10 20.20 11.90
CA ARG A 62 -20.71 19.87 13.20
C ARG A 62 -19.70 19.20 14.11
N LEU A 63 -18.87 18.29 13.61
CA LEU A 63 -17.80 17.68 14.40
C LEU A 63 -16.72 18.70 14.79
N ALA A 64 -16.23 19.48 13.83
CA ALA A 64 -15.20 20.50 14.05
C ALA A 64 -15.66 21.62 15.00
N PHE A 65 -16.96 21.86 15.12
CA PHE A 65 -17.57 22.82 16.04
C PHE A 65 -18.19 22.18 17.31
N GLY A 66 -18.00 20.88 17.56
CA GLY A 66 -18.53 20.21 18.76
C GLY A 66 -20.05 20.11 18.84
N LEU A 67 -20.72 20.11 17.68
CA LEU A 67 -22.18 20.05 17.50
C LEU A 67 -22.70 18.61 17.27
N SER A 68 -21.82 17.61 17.30
CA SER A 68 -22.15 16.17 17.24
C SER A 68 -21.48 15.43 18.40
N ASP A 69 -22.22 14.51 19.04
CA ASP A 69 -21.71 13.66 20.12
C ASP A 69 -20.80 12.57 19.55
N PRO A 70 -19.52 12.43 19.98
CA PRO A 70 -18.63 11.36 19.54
C PRO A 70 -19.24 9.96 19.66
N GLU A 71 -20.08 9.73 20.66
CA GLU A 71 -20.77 8.45 20.86
C GLU A 71 -21.74 8.13 19.72
N SER A 72 -22.28 9.15 19.04
CA SER A 72 -23.14 8.97 17.85
C SER A 72 -22.37 8.54 16.59
N LEU A 73 -21.05 8.73 16.56
CA LEU A 73 -20.17 8.32 15.45
C LEU A 73 -19.48 6.97 15.71
N ARG A 74 -19.57 6.46 16.93
CA ARG A 74 -18.91 5.23 17.35
C ARG A 74 -19.52 4.03 16.62
N VAL A 75 -18.71 3.43 15.75
CA VAL A 75 -19.07 2.21 15.00
C VAL A 75 -18.61 0.95 15.73
N LEU A 76 -17.46 1.01 16.41
CA LEU A 76 -16.94 -0.10 17.20
C LEU A 76 -17.63 -0.19 18.57
N ASP A 77 -17.99 -1.39 19.00
CA ASP A 77 -18.51 -1.61 20.36
C ASP A 77 -17.43 -1.37 21.44
N GLU A 78 -16.16 -1.63 21.12
CA GLU A 78 -14.98 -1.21 21.88
C GLU A 78 -13.85 -0.78 20.94
N VAL A 79 -13.10 0.25 21.33
CA VAL A 79 -11.93 0.73 20.58
C VAL A 79 -10.72 -0.14 20.92
N SER A 80 -10.75 -1.37 20.42
CA SER A 80 -9.69 -2.38 20.58
C SER A 80 -9.59 -3.28 19.34
N VAL A 81 -8.57 -4.14 19.30
CA VAL A 81 -8.41 -5.13 18.22
C VAL A 81 -9.57 -6.14 18.24
N GLU A 82 -10.05 -6.52 19.42
CA GLU A 82 -11.21 -7.40 19.59
C GLU A 82 -12.50 -6.75 19.09
N GLY A 83 -12.68 -5.44 19.31
CA GLY A 83 -13.79 -4.68 18.74
C GLY A 83 -13.74 -4.62 17.22
N VAL A 84 -12.56 -4.40 16.64
CA VAL A 84 -12.36 -4.46 15.17
C VAL A 84 -12.64 -5.88 14.64
N ALA A 85 -12.15 -6.92 15.32
CA ALA A 85 -12.40 -8.31 14.93
C ALA A 85 -13.90 -8.64 14.93
N ARG A 86 -14.66 -8.20 15.95
CA ARG A 86 -16.12 -8.35 15.97
C ARG A 86 -16.80 -7.54 14.88
N TYR A 87 -16.32 -6.33 14.59
CA TYR A 87 -16.84 -5.51 13.50
C TYR A 87 -16.71 -6.19 12.13
N ILE A 88 -15.59 -6.88 11.88
CA ILE A 88 -15.40 -7.72 10.68
C ILE A 88 -16.32 -8.95 10.74
N LYS A 89 -16.28 -9.72 11.85
CA LYS A 89 -16.99 -10.99 12.01
C LYS A 89 -18.52 -10.88 11.92
N ASP A 90 -19.08 -9.78 12.42
CA ASP A 90 -20.53 -9.51 12.41
C ASP A 90 -21.05 -9.05 11.03
N ASN A 91 -20.21 -9.08 9.97
CA ASN A 91 -20.51 -8.58 8.64
C ASN A 91 -20.91 -7.09 8.60
N LYS A 92 -20.47 -6.31 9.60
CA LYS A 92 -20.67 -4.86 9.64
C LYS A 92 -19.69 -4.12 8.73
N CYS A 93 -18.59 -4.78 8.35
CA CYS A 93 -17.62 -4.33 7.36
C CYS A 93 -17.73 -5.16 6.06
N LYS A 94 -17.65 -4.53 4.90
CA LYS A 94 -17.59 -5.17 3.57
C LYS A 94 -16.48 -4.64 2.69
N ASN A 95 -16.08 -3.40 2.91
CA ASN A 95 -15.07 -2.71 2.11
C ASN A 95 -13.87 -2.34 2.98
N ILE A 96 -12.88 -3.22 3.04
CA ILE A 96 -11.63 -3.01 3.79
C ILE A 96 -10.58 -2.43 2.84
N ILE A 97 -10.04 -1.28 3.21
CA ILE A 97 -8.81 -0.76 2.60
C ILE A 97 -7.65 -1.14 3.50
N THR A 98 -6.59 -1.68 2.89
CA THR A 98 -5.31 -1.86 3.57
C THR A 98 -4.28 -0.86 3.03
N MET A 99 -3.47 -0.29 3.92
CA MET A 99 -2.33 0.56 3.59
C MET A 99 -1.07 -0.08 4.16
N ALA A 100 -0.08 -0.39 3.33
CA ALA A 100 1.16 -1.02 3.77
C ALA A 100 2.43 -0.27 3.35
N GLY A 101 3.45 -0.44 4.16
CA GLY A 101 4.82 -0.02 3.85
C GLY A 101 5.82 -1.13 4.17
N ALA A 102 7.10 -0.78 4.16
CA ALA A 102 8.17 -1.77 4.17
C ALA A 102 8.16 -2.71 5.39
N GLY A 103 7.52 -2.32 6.50
CA GLY A 103 7.37 -3.14 7.69
C GLY A 103 6.72 -4.51 7.42
N ILE A 104 5.85 -4.64 6.43
CA ILE A 104 5.22 -5.93 6.08
C ILE A 104 6.19 -6.91 5.38
N SER A 105 7.29 -6.41 4.81
CA SER A 105 8.30 -7.21 4.08
C SER A 105 9.57 -7.48 4.89
N THR A 106 9.70 -6.90 6.09
CA THR A 106 10.93 -7.04 6.91
C THR A 106 11.24 -8.48 7.33
N SER A 107 10.21 -9.28 7.66
CA SER A 107 10.39 -10.71 8.01
C SER A 107 10.72 -11.58 6.79
N ALA A 108 10.48 -11.11 5.56
CA ALA A 108 10.95 -11.75 4.33
C ALA A 108 12.42 -11.44 4.01
N GLY A 109 13.11 -10.67 4.87
CA GLY A 109 14.49 -10.27 4.64
C GLY A 109 14.66 -9.05 3.73
N VAL A 110 13.56 -8.40 3.31
CA VAL A 110 13.61 -7.10 2.64
C VAL A 110 13.89 -6.04 3.71
N PRO A 111 15.06 -5.39 3.71
CA PRO A 111 15.32 -4.33 4.67
C PRO A 111 14.31 -3.21 4.46
N ASP A 112 13.80 -2.64 5.56
CA ASP A 112 13.00 -1.45 5.43
C ASP A 112 13.86 -0.31 4.89
N TYR A 113 13.22 0.75 4.38
CA TYR A 113 14.03 1.88 3.95
C TYR A 113 14.74 2.49 5.17
N ARG A 114 14.09 2.72 6.32
CA ARG A 114 14.55 3.74 7.28
C ARG A 114 14.98 3.27 8.67
N SER A 115 15.09 1.97 8.96
CA SER A 115 15.55 1.52 10.29
C SER A 115 17.01 1.86 10.55
N GLN A 116 17.32 2.22 11.80
CA GLN A 116 18.68 2.57 12.22
C GLN A 116 19.65 1.37 12.13
N ASP A 117 19.14 0.14 12.21
CA ASP A 117 19.92 -1.10 12.19
C ASP A 117 19.62 -1.93 10.94
N GLY A 118 19.99 -1.40 9.76
CA GLY A 118 19.92 -2.14 8.49
C GLY A 118 18.98 -1.55 7.44
N GLY A 119 18.40 -0.38 7.69
CA GLY A 119 17.62 0.35 6.70
C GLY A 119 18.45 0.72 5.47
N LEU A 120 17.85 0.63 4.28
CA LEU A 120 18.49 1.02 3.00
C LEU A 120 18.79 2.54 2.91
N TYR A 121 18.17 3.33 3.78
CA TYR A 121 18.14 4.78 3.79
C TYR A 121 19.21 5.32 4.72
N ASP A 122 20.30 5.72 4.10
CA ASP A 122 21.23 6.69 4.65
C ASP A 122 20.80 8.05 4.10
N LYS A 123 20.71 9.10 4.94
CA LYS A 123 20.30 10.44 4.47
C LYS A 123 21.23 10.99 3.39
N GLU A 124 22.48 10.52 3.36
CA GLU A 124 23.44 10.84 2.30
C GLU A 124 23.02 10.26 0.93
N LYS A 125 22.17 9.23 0.90
CA LYS A 125 21.75 8.52 -0.33
C LYS A 125 20.42 8.98 -0.93
N GLU A 126 19.67 9.87 -0.27
CA GLU A 126 18.42 10.43 -0.83
C GLU A 126 18.62 11.06 -2.22
N GLN A 127 19.79 11.65 -2.45
CA GLN A 127 20.16 12.28 -3.72
C GLN A 127 20.29 11.27 -4.88
N HIS A 128 20.50 9.98 -4.58
CA HIS A 128 20.68 8.94 -5.59
C HIS A 128 19.36 8.37 -6.15
N TYR A 129 18.22 8.71 -5.56
CA TYR A 129 16.90 8.19 -5.94
C TYR A 129 16.00 9.26 -6.60
N THR A 130 16.60 10.32 -7.15
CA THR A 130 15.90 11.30 -7.99
C THR A 130 15.96 10.89 -9.45
N ILE A 131 14.96 11.32 -10.22
CA ILE A 131 14.95 11.07 -11.67
C ILE A 131 16.13 11.75 -12.37
N ASP A 132 16.53 12.94 -11.91
CA ASP A 132 17.68 13.67 -12.45
C ASP A 132 18.98 12.89 -12.25
N HIS A 133 19.21 12.38 -11.03
CA HIS A 133 20.40 11.57 -10.76
C HIS A 133 20.38 10.23 -11.51
N PHE A 134 19.19 9.64 -11.70
CA PHE A 134 19.06 8.43 -12.51
C PHE A 134 19.41 8.69 -13.98
N ASN A 135 19.01 9.83 -14.55
CA ASN A 135 19.35 10.22 -15.92
C ASN A 135 20.86 10.49 -16.08
N ASP A 136 21.51 11.05 -15.04
CA ASP A 136 22.94 11.34 -15.06
C ASP A 136 23.83 10.12 -14.79
N ASN A 137 23.41 9.23 -13.88
CA ASN A 137 24.21 8.09 -13.41
C ASN A 137 23.33 6.89 -12.96
N PRO A 138 22.71 6.17 -13.91
CA PRO A 138 21.79 5.07 -13.62
C PRO A 138 22.47 3.86 -12.96
N ASP A 139 23.78 3.69 -13.16
CA ASP A 139 24.59 2.60 -12.58
C ASP A 139 24.50 2.53 -11.05
N ILE A 140 24.44 3.68 -10.37
CA ILE A 140 24.34 3.74 -8.91
C ILE A 140 23.04 3.08 -8.45
N PHE A 141 21.94 3.41 -9.13
CA PHE A 141 20.64 2.84 -8.87
C PHE A 141 20.63 1.33 -9.14
N TYR A 142 21.15 0.86 -10.28
CA TYR A 142 21.15 -0.58 -10.57
C TYR A 142 22.03 -1.41 -9.64
N LYS A 143 23.16 -0.87 -9.18
CA LYS A 143 23.99 -1.50 -8.13
C LYS A 143 23.23 -1.63 -6.81
N TRP A 144 22.39 -0.66 -6.47
CA TRP A 144 21.50 -0.74 -5.32
C TRP A 144 20.36 -1.74 -5.57
N LEU A 145 19.68 -1.65 -6.72
CA LEU A 145 18.54 -2.50 -7.08
C LEU A 145 18.94 -3.98 -7.14
N LYS A 146 20.19 -4.29 -7.51
CA LYS A 146 20.74 -5.65 -7.40
C LYS A 146 20.59 -6.27 -6.01
N LYS A 147 20.64 -5.45 -4.95
CA LYS A 147 20.46 -5.89 -3.56
C LYS A 147 19.00 -6.24 -3.23
N LEU A 148 18.03 -5.72 -4.00
CA LEU A 148 16.61 -6.03 -3.88
C LEU A 148 16.20 -7.32 -4.64
N PHE A 149 17.14 -7.98 -5.32
CA PHE A 149 16.93 -9.32 -5.88
C PHE A 149 17.65 -10.43 -5.08
N PRO A 150 17.39 -10.63 -3.77
CA PRO A 150 17.77 -11.88 -3.12
C PRO A 150 17.19 -13.09 -3.86
N GLU A 151 17.92 -14.19 -3.85
CA GLU A 151 17.35 -15.47 -4.25
C GLU A 151 16.25 -15.86 -3.23
N ASN A 152 15.03 -16.09 -3.73
CA ASN A 152 13.91 -16.66 -2.98
C ASN A 152 13.28 -15.78 -1.88
N LEU A 153 13.07 -14.47 -2.14
CA LEU A 153 12.15 -13.70 -1.29
C LEU A 153 10.75 -14.35 -1.33
N LYS A 154 10.16 -14.56 -0.16
CA LYS A 154 8.82 -15.13 0.00
C LYS A 154 7.92 -14.11 0.68
N PRO A 155 6.64 -14.02 0.30
CA PRO A 155 5.70 -13.16 1.01
C PRO A 155 5.55 -13.58 2.46
N THR A 156 5.30 -12.61 3.33
CA THR A 156 5.14 -12.82 4.78
C THR A 156 3.70 -13.22 5.13
N LEU A 157 3.47 -13.66 6.36
CA LEU A 157 2.11 -13.99 6.84
C LEU A 157 1.17 -12.79 6.71
N CYS A 158 1.68 -11.56 6.89
CA CYS A 158 0.93 -10.33 6.64
C CYS A 158 0.43 -10.21 5.19
N HIS A 159 1.25 -10.56 4.18
CA HIS A 159 0.81 -10.55 2.77
C HIS A 159 -0.32 -11.56 2.54
N TYR A 160 -0.21 -12.75 3.14
CA TYR A 160 -1.27 -13.76 3.04
C TYR A 160 -2.53 -13.38 3.81
N PHE A 161 -2.44 -12.58 4.88
CA PHE A 161 -3.62 -12.00 5.52
C PHE A 161 -4.36 -11.05 4.57
N ILE A 162 -3.63 -10.20 3.83
CA ILE A 162 -4.21 -9.31 2.81
C ILE A 162 -4.84 -10.14 1.68
N ARG A 163 -4.15 -11.19 1.21
CA ARG A 163 -4.71 -12.16 0.25
C ARG A 163 -5.98 -12.82 0.78
N LEU A 164 -6.02 -13.21 2.04
CA LEU A 164 -7.19 -13.83 2.65
C LEU A 164 -8.38 -12.85 2.73
N LEU A 165 -8.14 -11.57 3.03
CA LEU A 165 -9.18 -10.55 2.93
C LEU A 165 -9.80 -10.48 1.53
N HIS A 166 -8.98 -10.63 0.49
CA HIS A 166 -9.44 -10.69 -0.89
C HIS A 166 -10.25 -11.98 -1.17
N GLU A 167 -9.78 -13.15 -0.72
CA GLU A 167 -10.49 -14.42 -0.89
C GLU A 167 -11.84 -14.45 -0.15
N LYS A 168 -11.95 -13.72 0.96
CA LYS A 168 -13.21 -13.51 1.69
C LYS A 168 -14.12 -12.45 1.05
N GLY A 169 -13.69 -11.78 -0.02
CA GLY A 169 -14.45 -10.72 -0.69
C GLY A 169 -14.62 -9.45 0.15
N LEU A 170 -13.70 -9.21 1.09
CA LEU A 170 -13.73 -8.05 1.99
C LEU A 170 -12.70 -6.97 1.63
N LEU A 171 -11.63 -7.34 0.93
CA LEU A 171 -10.65 -6.38 0.44
C LEU A 171 -11.25 -5.53 -0.68
N LEU A 172 -11.36 -4.23 -0.45
CA LEU A 172 -11.69 -3.25 -1.49
C LEU A 172 -10.44 -2.88 -2.30
N ARG A 173 -9.33 -2.59 -1.61
CA ARG A 173 -8.05 -2.26 -2.22
C ARG A 173 -6.89 -2.43 -1.23
N HIS A 174 -5.73 -2.77 -1.77
CA HIS A 174 -4.44 -2.73 -1.09
C HIS A 174 -3.58 -1.60 -1.64
N TYR A 175 -3.35 -0.56 -0.84
CA TYR A 175 -2.42 0.53 -1.15
C TYR A 175 -1.05 0.21 -0.56
N THR A 176 -0.05 0.02 -1.39
CA THR A 176 1.29 -0.38 -0.96
C THR A 176 2.33 0.66 -1.36
N GLN A 177 3.24 0.98 -0.45
CA GLN A 177 4.46 1.74 -0.74
C GLN A 177 5.58 0.84 -1.26
N ASN A 178 5.43 -0.48 -1.15
CA ASN A 178 6.48 -1.42 -1.47
C ASN A 178 6.57 -1.62 -2.98
N ILE A 179 7.79 -1.80 -3.47
CA ILE A 179 8.11 -2.07 -4.88
C ILE A 179 8.58 -3.51 -5.10
N ASP A 180 8.61 -4.33 -4.05
CA ASP A 180 9.26 -5.65 -4.01
C ASP A 180 8.47 -6.79 -4.71
N ALA A 181 7.24 -6.50 -5.14
CA ALA A 181 6.31 -7.43 -5.79
C ALA A 181 5.82 -8.61 -4.90
N LEU A 182 6.06 -8.58 -3.59
CA LEU A 182 5.63 -9.65 -2.68
C LEU A 182 4.11 -9.78 -2.58
N ASP A 183 3.36 -8.68 -2.74
CA ASP A 183 1.90 -8.71 -2.78
C ASP A 183 1.37 -9.54 -3.97
N GLN A 184 1.97 -9.35 -5.15
CA GLN A 184 1.63 -10.14 -6.35
C GLN A 184 2.09 -11.60 -6.20
N LEU A 185 3.26 -11.83 -5.60
CA LEU A 185 3.77 -13.17 -5.33
C LEU A 185 2.93 -13.94 -4.30
N ALA A 186 2.29 -13.25 -3.35
CA ALA A 186 1.28 -13.82 -2.45
C ALA A 186 -0.05 -14.16 -3.17
N GLY A 187 -0.13 -13.87 -4.46
CA GLY A 187 -1.30 -14.12 -5.30
C GLY A 187 -2.32 -13.00 -5.28
N LEU A 188 -2.04 -11.82 -4.73
CA LEU A 188 -2.99 -10.71 -4.80
C LEU A 188 -3.09 -10.22 -6.26
N PRO A 189 -4.28 -10.16 -6.85
CA PRO A 189 -4.38 -9.83 -8.28
C PRO A 189 -4.15 -8.32 -8.49
N ARG A 190 -3.66 -7.95 -9.67
CA ARG A 190 -3.19 -6.58 -9.96
C ARG A 190 -4.29 -5.54 -9.78
N GLU A 191 -5.53 -5.87 -10.08
CA GLU A 191 -6.68 -4.98 -9.88
C GLU A 191 -6.92 -4.64 -8.41
N GLN A 192 -6.45 -5.45 -7.46
CA GLN A 192 -6.56 -5.14 -6.03
C GLN A 192 -5.44 -4.22 -5.53
N LEU A 193 -4.41 -4.01 -6.34
CA LEU A 193 -3.21 -3.27 -5.96
C LEU A 193 -3.26 -1.81 -6.42
N ALA A 194 -2.97 -0.92 -5.49
CA ALA A 194 -2.60 0.47 -5.74
C ALA A 194 -1.13 0.65 -5.34
N GLU A 195 -0.23 0.28 -6.25
CA GLU A 195 1.23 0.37 -6.09
C GLU A 195 1.67 1.85 -6.15
N PHE A 196 1.74 2.50 -4.99
CA PHE A 196 1.82 3.95 -4.86
C PHE A 196 3.13 4.53 -5.43
N TYR A 197 4.22 3.79 -5.31
CA TYR A 197 5.53 4.12 -5.89
C TYR A 197 5.89 3.21 -7.07
N GLY A 198 4.90 2.57 -7.70
CA GLY A 198 5.10 1.61 -8.77
C GLY A 198 5.67 0.27 -8.29
N SER A 199 6.28 -0.49 -9.21
CA SER A 199 6.60 -1.90 -9.02
C SER A 199 7.81 -2.31 -9.86
N ILE A 200 8.62 -3.23 -9.36
CA ILE A 200 9.71 -3.83 -10.15
C ILE A 200 9.21 -4.91 -11.15
N THR A 201 7.90 -5.19 -11.17
CA THR A 201 7.32 -6.24 -12.02
C THR A 201 7.44 -5.94 -13.52
N THR A 202 7.50 -4.65 -13.88
CA THR A 202 7.69 -4.18 -15.24
C THR A 202 8.73 -3.07 -15.30
N SER A 203 9.32 -2.92 -16.49
CA SER A 203 10.27 -1.86 -16.81
C SER A 203 9.97 -1.31 -18.19
N TYR A 204 10.38 -0.08 -18.49
CA TYR A 204 10.18 0.54 -19.79
C TYR A 204 11.42 1.28 -20.28
N CYS A 205 11.65 1.25 -21.59
CA CYS A 205 12.63 2.11 -22.22
C CYS A 205 12.19 3.57 -22.13
N MET A 206 13.04 4.45 -21.61
CA MET A 206 12.71 5.88 -21.45
C MET A 206 12.57 6.64 -22.78
N GLU A 207 13.04 6.08 -23.89
CA GLU A 207 12.98 6.71 -25.22
C GLU A 207 11.77 6.22 -26.04
N CYS A 208 11.62 4.89 -26.18
CA CYS A 208 10.60 4.29 -27.05
C CYS A 208 9.41 3.68 -26.30
N ASN A 209 9.43 3.66 -24.96
CA ASN A 209 8.42 3.04 -24.10
C ASN A 209 8.24 1.52 -24.27
N GLN A 210 9.17 0.83 -24.93
CA GLN A 210 9.14 -0.63 -25.00
C GLN A 210 9.18 -1.21 -23.58
N VAL A 211 8.26 -2.13 -23.29
CA VAL A 211 8.09 -2.74 -21.95
C VAL A 211 8.91 -4.03 -21.86
N TYR A 212 9.51 -4.25 -20.70
CA TYR A 212 10.31 -5.41 -20.35
C TYR A 212 9.80 -6.01 -19.02
N SER A 213 9.93 -7.33 -18.87
CA SER A 213 9.53 -8.03 -17.66
C SER A 213 10.56 -7.90 -16.54
N GLN A 214 10.13 -8.16 -15.31
CA GLN A 214 11.02 -8.29 -14.15
C GLN A 214 12.17 -9.28 -14.38
N ASP A 215 11.88 -10.44 -14.99
CA ASP A 215 12.89 -11.47 -15.26
C ASP A 215 14.00 -10.96 -16.18
N TRP A 216 13.61 -10.22 -17.23
CA TRP A 216 14.58 -9.58 -18.14
C TRP A 216 15.43 -8.56 -17.39
N LEU A 217 14.80 -7.68 -16.59
CA LEU A 217 15.53 -6.66 -15.84
C LEU A 217 16.50 -7.30 -14.82
N LYS A 218 16.04 -8.34 -14.13
CA LYS A 218 16.84 -9.11 -13.17
C LYS A 218 18.04 -9.74 -13.84
N GLU A 219 17.87 -10.38 -15.00
CA GLU A 219 18.98 -10.96 -15.77
C GLU A 219 20.05 -9.91 -16.12
N LYS A 220 19.62 -8.72 -16.59
CA LYS A 220 20.53 -7.62 -16.94
C LYS A 220 21.31 -7.11 -15.73
N ILE A 221 20.62 -6.84 -14.62
CA ILE A 221 21.24 -6.33 -13.40
C ILE A 221 22.21 -7.36 -12.79
N LEU A 222 21.87 -8.65 -12.83
CA LEU A 222 22.72 -9.70 -12.28
C LEU A 222 24.01 -9.89 -13.08
N THR A 223 23.94 -9.79 -14.42
CA THR A 223 25.11 -9.84 -15.31
C THR A 223 25.99 -8.59 -15.21
N GLY A 224 25.51 -7.53 -14.56
CA GLY A 224 26.23 -6.27 -14.36
C GLY A 224 26.22 -5.37 -15.60
N ALA A 225 25.37 -5.68 -16.58
CA ALA A 225 25.14 -4.83 -17.73
C ALA A 225 24.09 -3.77 -17.40
N GLU A 226 24.30 -2.55 -17.89
CA GLU A 226 23.27 -1.52 -17.85
C GLU A 226 22.09 -1.98 -18.72
N PRO A 227 20.83 -1.93 -18.21
CA PRO A 227 19.66 -2.33 -18.97
C PRO A 227 19.39 -1.38 -20.15
N GLU A 228 19.93 -1.69 -21.32
CA GLU A 228 19.66 -0.97 -22.57
C GLU A 228 18.48 -1.56 -23.34
N CYS A 229 17.79 -0.71 -24.12
CA CYS A 229 16.70 -1.13 -24.99
C CYS A 229 17.19 -2.08 -26.09
N LEU A 230 16.39 -3.12 -26.38
CA LEU A 230 16.64 -4.09 -27.44
C LEU A 230 16.07 -3.68 -28.81
N GLU A 231 15.26 -2.62 -28.87
CA GLU A 231 14.65 -2.17 -30.13
C GLU A 231 15.68 -1.62 -31.11
N GLU A 232 15.52 -1.96 -32.40
CA GLU A 232 16.42 -1.48 -33.45
C GLU A 232 16.42 0.06 -33.50
N ASN A 233 17.61 0.66 -33.48
CA ASN A 233 17.82 2.11 -33.45
C ASN A 233 17.39 2.83 -32.15
N CYS A 234 17.06 2.10 -31.08
CA CYS A 234 16.86 2.67 -29.76
C CYS A 234 18.07 2.41 -28.87
N LYS A 235 18.64 3.45 -28.26
CA LYS A 235 19.73 3.35 -27.27
C LYS A 235 19.29 3.82 -25.88
N GLY A 236 17.99 3.84 -25.64
CA GLY A 236 17.44 4.31 -24.38
C GLY A 236 17.69 3.32 -23.25
N ILE A 237 17.89 3.85 -22.04
CA ILE A 237 17.98 3.05 -20.83
C ILE A 237 16.58 2.55 -20.43
N VAL A 238 16.51 1.32 -19.93
CA VAL A 238 15.29 0.64 -19.49
C VAL A 238 15.15 0.78 -17.99
N LYS A 239 14.30 1.72 -17.58
CA LYS A 239 14.03 2.04 -16.17
C LYS A 239 12.91 1.13 -15.62
N PRO A 240 13.02 0.59 -14.39
CA PRO A 240 11.90 -0.07 -13.73
C PRO A 240 10.71 0.88 -13.57
N ASP A 241 9.50 0.34 -13.58
CA ASP A 241 8.25 1.08 -13.42
C ASP A 241 7.99 1.45 -11.95
N ILE A 242 9.00 2.04 -11.32
CA ILE A 242 8.95 2.63 -9.99
C ILE A 242 8.99 4.15 -10.10
N LEU A 243 8.40 4.84 -9.13
CA LEU A 243 8.36 6.30 -9.08
C LEU A 243 9.58 6.84 -8.34
N PHE A 244 10.43 7.58 -9.05
CA PHE A 244 11.58 8.28 -8.48
C PHE A 244 11.17 9.63 -7.89
N HIS A 245 11.98 10.16 -6.97
CA HIS A 245 11.79 11.52 -6.49
C HIS A 245 11.92 12.52 -7.66
N GLY A 246 10.96 13.43 -7.77
CA GLY A 246 10.86 14.39 -8.87
C GLY A 246 9.92 13.95 -10.00
N GLU A 247 9.51 12.68 -10.05
CA GLU A 247 8.47 12.22 -10.96
C GLU A 247 7.06 12.57 -10.43
N GLN A 248 6.13 12.77 -11.36
CA GLN A 248 4.72 13.04 -11.01
C GLN A 248 4.00 11.75 -10.65
N PHE A 249 3.23 11.78 -9.55
CA PHE A 249 2.33 10.68 -9.25
C PHE A 249 1.31 10.50 -10.38
N PRO A 250 0.97 9.25 -10.73
CA PRO A 250 0.07 9.01 -11.83
C PRO A 250 -1.36 9.46 -11.46
N PRO A 251 -2.08 10.19 -12.35
CA PRO A 251 -3.40 10.76 -12.03
C PRO A 251 -4.45 9.73 -11.59
N TRP A 252 -4.38 8.51 -12.13
CA TRP A 252 -5.32 7.44 -11.80
C TRP A 252 -5.32 7.10 -10.30
N LEU A 253 -4.21 7.31 -9.59
CA LEU A 253 -4.09 6.99 -8.17
C LEU A 253 -4.92 7.95 -7.31
N GLU A 254 -5.01 9.21 -7.72
CA GLU A 254 -5.83 10.20 -7.03
C GLU A 254 -7.32 9.94 -7.27
N GLU A 255 -7.70 9.62 -8.51
CA GLU A 255 -9.07 9.22 -8.87
C GLU A 255 -9.49 7.95 -8.10
N LEU A 256 -8.65 6.91 -8.13
CA LEU A 256 -8.88 5.65 -7.43
C LEU A 256 -9.04 5.85 -5.92
N SER A 257 -8.14 6.63 -5.30
CA SER A 257 -8.22 6.91 -3.86
C SER A 257 -9.47 7.70 -3.48
N SER A 258 -9.96 8.58 -4.36
CA SER A 258 -11.19 9.33 -4.09
C SER A 258 -12.41 8.42 -4.11
N GLU A 259 -12.45 7.44 -5.01
CA GLU A 259 -13.53 6.46 -5.11
C GLU A 259 -13.50 5.44 -3.98
N ASP A 260 -12.34 4.81 -3.75
CA ASP A 260 -12.18 3.74 -2.76
C ASP A 260 -12.47 4.25 -1.34
N PHE A 261 -11.83 5.35 -0.93
CA PHE A 261 -11.92 5.85 0.44
C PHE A 261 -13.33 6.38 0.77
N CYS A 262 -14.11 6.79 -0.24
CA CYS A 262 -15.50 7.19 -0.07
C CYS A 262 -16.41 6.04 0.38
N ILE A 263 -16.10 4.79 0.00
CA ILE A 263 -16.94 3.62 0.31
C ILE A 263 -16.30 2.67 1.34
N CYS A 264 -15.18 3.08 1.91
CA CYS A 264 -14.44 2.33 2.91
C CYS A 264 -15.27 2.14 4.20
N ASP A 265 -15.32 0.91 4.71
CA ASP A 265 -15.95 0.55 5.98
C ASP A 265 -14.92 0.42 7.12
N LEU A 266 -13.66 0.11 6.81
CA LEU A 266 -12.55 -0.11 7.74
C LEU A 266 -11.22 0.14 7.03
N LEU A 267 -10.34 0.92 7.65
CA LEU A 267 -8.96 1.09 7.20
C LEU A 267 -8.01 0.30 8.10
N ILE A 268 -7.14 -0.52 7.52
CA ILE A 268 -6.08 -1.24 8.24
C ILE A 268 -4.72 -0.76 7.72
N ILE A 269 -3.86 -0.26 8.60
CA ILE A 269 -2.54 0.25 8.27
C ILE A 269 -1.50 -0.71 8.86
N LEU A 270 -0.59 -1.20 8.02
CA LEU A 270 0.31 -2.31 8.31
C LEU A 270 1.75 -1.88 8.01
N GLY A 271 2.61 -1.79 9.02
CA GLY A 271 4.06 -1.63 8.79
C GLY A 271 4.48 -0.37 8.02
N ALA A 272 3.61 0.63 7.93
CA ALA A 272 3.89 1.91 7.29
C ALA A 272 4.18 2.94 8.39
N SER A 273 5.25 3.74 8.24
CA SER A 273 5.53 4.83 9.19
C SER A 273 4.68 6.08 8.94
N VAL A 274 3.96 6.12 7.81
CA VAL A 274 3.02 7.19 7.42
C VAL A 274 3.62 8.60 7.55
N LYS A 275 4.93 8.74 7.29
CA LYS A 275 5.66 10.02 7.43
C LYS A 275 5.65 10.86 6.15
N GLU A 276 5.67 10.20 5.00
CA GLU A 276 5.86 10.86 3.71
C GLU A 276 4.56 11.19 3.01
N GLN A 277 4.48 12.42 2.53
CA GLN A 277 3.42 12.84 1.63
C GLN A 277 3.75 12.40 0.19
N PRO A 278 2.74 12.07 -0.63
CA PRO A 278 1.29 12.15 -0.38
C PRO A 278 0.66 10.92 0.32
N PHE A 279 1.39 9.81 0.50
CA PHE A 279 0.82 8.57 1.04
C PHE A 279 0.19 8.75 2.43
N ARG A 280 0.81 9.58 3.27
CA ARG A 280 0.28 9.92 4.61
C ARG A 280 -1.15 10.44 4.58
N ASN A 281 -1.48 11.29 3.60
CA ASN A 281 -2.80 11.92 3.50
C ASN A 281 -3.93 10.92 3.23
N LEU A 282 -3.65 9.77 2.62
CA LEU A 282 -4.67 8.75 2.33
C LEU A 282 -5.38 8.30 3.61
N SER A 283 -4.66 8.14 4.71
CA SER A 283 -5.24 7.73 6.01
C SER A 283 -6.29 8.69 6.59
N SER A 284 -6.34 9.92 6.07
CA SER A 284 -7.32 10.94 6.43
C SER A 284 -8.47 11.10 5.43
N LYS A 285 -8.44 10.39 4.29
CA LYS A 285 -9.50 10.41 3.27
C LYS A 285 -10.73 9.58 3.65
N VAL A 286 -10.62 8.67 4.63
CA VAL A 286 -11.77 7.90 5.14
C VAL A 286 -12.73 8.76 5.95
N TRP A 287 -14.03 8.43 5.94
CA TRP A 287 -15.05 9.13 6.71
C TRP A 287 -14.76 9.19 8.22
N VAL A 288 -15.28 10.22 8.89
CA VAL A 288 -15.06 10.47 10.32
C VAL A 288 -15.51 9.32 11.22
N ASN A 289 -16.47 8.50 10.81
CA ASN A 289 -16.94 7.33 11.57
C ASN A 289 -16.23 6.01 11.22
N VAL A 290 -15.39 5.99 10.18
CA VAL A 290 -14.71 4.76 9.74
C VAL A 290 -13.61 4.39 10.73
N PRO A 291 -13.64 3.19 11.33
CA PRO A 291 -12.57 2.73 12.20
C PRO A 291 -11.24 2.62 11.44
N ARG A 292 -10.14 2.90 12.15
CA ARG A 292 -8.77 2.72 11.64
C ARG A 292 -7.98 1.83 12.60
N LEU A 293 -7.51 0.70 12.11
CA LEU A 293 -6.61 -0.18 12.84
C LEU A 293 -5.17 0.05 12.34
N TYR A 294 -4.25 0.33 13.25
CA TYR A 294 -2.84 0.54 12.96
C TYR A 294 -2.02 -0.56 13.64
N ILE A 295 -1.39 -1.44 12.85
CA ILE A 295 -0.52 -2.52 13.34
C ILE A 295 0.91 -2.19 12.94
N ASN A 296 1.74 -1.89 13.94
CA ASN A 296 3.15 -1.57 13.74
C ASN A 296 3.94 -1.68 15.05
N LEU A 297 5.26 -1.66 14.97
CA LEU A 297 6.11 -1.64 16.17
C LEU A 297 6.07 -0.30 16.92
N GLU A 298 5.82 0.79 16.19
CA GLU A 298 5.78 2.15 16.71
C GLU A 298 4.51 2.87 16.21
N PRO A 299 3.92 3.76 17.03
CA PRO A 299 2.83 4.61 16.55
C PRO A 299 3.33 5.57 15.45
N PRO A 300 2.43 6.11 14.60
CA PRO A 300 2.77 7.13 13.64
C PRO A 300 3.29 8.39 14.33
N ASP A 301 4.16 9.14 13.63
CA ASP A 301 4.68 10.40 14.18
C ASP A 301 3.53 11.38 14.47
N PRO A 302 3.62 12.14 15.57
CA PRO A 302 2.65 13.18 15.87
C PRO A 302 2.56 14.19 14.71
N PRO A 303 1.40 14.84 14.52
CA PRO A 303 1.25 15.87 13.49
C PRO A 303 2.29 16.98 13.66
N SER A 304 2.87 17.43 12.55
CA SER A 304 3.72 18.63 12.52
C SER A 304 2.91 19.94 12.59
N ALA A 305 1.59 19.87 12.39
CA ALA A 305 0.66 20.99 12.48
C ALA A 305 0.08 21.16 13.89
N ASN A 306 -0.47 22.35 14.19
CA ASN A 306 -1.21 22.60 15.43
C ASN A 306 -2.25 21.49 15.65
N MET A 307 -2.17 20.80 16.79
CA MET A 307 -3.05 19.67 17.15
C MET A 307 -4.54 20.02 17.00
N MET A 308 -4.93 21.27 17.29
CA MET A 308 -6.29 21.77 17.07
C MET A 308 -6.71 21.69 15.59
N MET A 309 -5.84 22.12 14.68
CA MET A 309 -6.08 22.09 13.23
C MET A 309 -6.11 20.63 12.75
N ALA A 310 -5.16 19.82 13.19
CA ALA A 310 -5.06 18.43 12.75
C ALA A 310 -6.26 17.57 13.19
N LEU A 311 -6.78 17.82 14.40
CA LEU A 311 -8.03 17.24 14.91
C LEU A 311 -9.26 17.77 14.16
N MET A 312 -9.35 19.08 13.90
CA MET A 312 -10.46 19.67 13.14
C MET A 312 -10.58 19.07 11.73
N PHE A 313 -9.46 18.74 11.09
CA PHE A 313 -9.42 18.15 9.75
C PHE A 313 -9.28 16.63 9.71
N GLY A 314 -9.41 15.94 10.85
CA GLY A 314 -9.38 14.46 10.91
C GLY A 314 -8.06 13.85 10.43
N HIS A 315 -6.99 14.66 10.38
CA HIS A 315 -5.70 14.26 9.81
C HIS A 315 -4.82 13.47 10.78
N THR A 316 -5.26 13.29 12.04
CA THR A 316 -4.47 12.65 13.09
C THR A 316 -5.15 11.43 13.65
N PHE A 317 -4.33 10.49 14.10
CA PHE A 317 -4.77 9.38 14.91
C PHE A 317 -4.94 9.82 16.36
N ASP A 318 -5.96 9.30 17.02
CA ASP A 318 -6.15 9.42 18.45
C ASP A 318 -6.21 8.04 19.10
N PHE A 319 -5.08 7.58 19.62
CA PHE A 319 -4.97 6.26 20.23
C PHE A 319 -5.14 6.27 21.74
N ASP A 320 -4.96 7.42 22.40
CA ASP A 320 -4.74 7.48 23.85
C ASP A 320 -5.74 8.39 24.59
N SER A 321 -6.48 9.26 23.91
CA SER A 321 -7.44 10.13 24.60
C SER A 321 -8.63 9.35 25.14
N GLU A 322 -9.25 9.88 26.20
CA GLU A 322 -10.49 9.35 26.75
C GLU A 322 -11.68 9.45 25.76
N GLU A 323 -11.58 10.33 24.77
CA GLU A 323 -12.60 10.59 23.74
C GLU A 323 -12.37 9.76 22.46
N ARG A 324 -11.36 8.87 22.44
CA ARG A 324 -11.07 8.04 21.27
C ARG A 324 -12.27 7.15 20.93
N TYR A 325 -12.65 7.11 19.66
CA TYR A 325 -13.87 6.41 19.22
C TYR A 325 -13.69 5.49 18.01
N ARG A 326 -12.56 5.59 17.29
CA ARG A 326 -12.37 4.91 15.99
C ARG A 326 -10.97 4.39 15.72
N ASP A 327 -9.94 4.92 16.38
CA ASP A 327 -8.55 4.58 16.07
C ASP A 327 -8.00 3.58 17.09
N VAL A 328 -7.47 2.48 16.57
CA VAL A 328 -6.91 1.38 17.37
C VAL A 328 -5.45 1.22 16.99
N PHE A 329 -4.55 1.31 17.97
CA PHE A 329 -3.14 0.98 17.79
C PHE A 329 -2.84 -0.40 18.39
N LYS A 330 -2.25 -1.27 17.56
CA LYS A 330 -1.70 -2.55 17.98
C LYS A 330 -0.18 -2.51 17.83
N GLN A 331 0.51 -2.44 18.95
CA GLN A 331 1.96 -2.57 18.98
C GLN A 331 2.36 -4.04 18.79
N ALA A 332 2.83 -4.38 17.59
CA ALA A 332 3.28 -5.73 17.22
C ALA A 332 4.05 -5.72 15.90
N THR A 333 4.72 -6.82 15.58
CA THR A 333 5.10 -7.09 14.19
C THR A 333 3.83 -7.21 13.33
N CYS A 334 3.95 -6.98 12.02
CA CYS A 334 2.80 -7.11 11.12
C CYS A 334 2.29 -8.56 11.08
N ASP A 335 3.19 -9.54 11.09
CA ASP A 335 2.82 -10.96 11.11
C ASP A 335 2.05 -11.32 12.40
N ASP A 336 2.58 -10.95 13.58
CA ASP A 336 1.90 -11.26 14.85
C ASP A 336 0.56 -10.54 14.99
N GLY A 337 0.48 -9.28 14.55
CA GLY A 337 -0.76 -8.50 14.61
C GLY A 337 -1.83 -9.02 13.66
N CYS A 338 -1.46 -9.37 12.41
CA CYS A 338 -2.37 -10.00 11.45
C CYS A 338 -2.81 -11.38 11.92
N ARG A 339 -1.89 -12.17 12.50
CA ARG A 339 -2.22 -13.47 13.10
C ARG A 339 -3.21 -13.33 14.25
N GLN A 340 -2.96 -12.42 15.20
CA GLN A 340 -3.87 -12.19 16.31
C GLN A 340 -5.26 -11.76 15.82
N LEU A 341 -5.32 -10.85 14.84
CA LEU A 341 -6.59 -10.42 14.26
C LEU A 341 -7.32 -11.59 13.58
N ALA A 342 -6.60 -12.42 12.82
CA ALA A 342 -7.15 -13.62 12.19
C ALA A 342 -7.71 -14.60 13.24
N ASP A 343 -6.98 -14.87 14.32
CA ASP A 343 -7.45 -15.74 15.41
C ASP A 343 -8.74 -15.21 16.05
N LEU A 344 -8.81 -13.90 16.31
CA LEU A 344 -10.00 -13.25 16.89
C LEU A 344 -11.23 -13.32 15.97
N ILE A 345 -11.02 -13.22 14.65
CA ILE A 345 -12.09 -13.36 13.66
C ILE A 345 -12.50 -14.83 13.50
N GLY A 346 -11.56 -15.76 13.69
CA GLY A 346 -11.72 -17.21 13.49
C GLY A 346 -11.13 -17.71 12.17
N TRP A 347 -10.11 -17.04 11.64
CA TRP A 347 -9.39 -17.37 10.39
C TRP A 347 -7.95 -17.84 10.62
N GLY A 348 -7.53 -18.03 11.87
CA GLY A 348 -6.14 -18.38 12.20
C GLY A 348 -5.61 -19.62 11.49
N GLU A 349 -6.36 -20.72 11.53
CA GLU A 349 -5.98 -21.98 10.87
C GLU A 349 -5.94 -21.82 9.34
N GLU A 350 -6.92 -21.13 8.76
CA GLU A 350 -7.00 -20.89 7.32
C GLU A 350 -5.84 -20.00 6.82
N LEU A 351 -5.43 -19.01 7.61
CA LEU A 351 -4.26 -18.18 7.31
C LEU A 351 -2.96 -18.98 7.38
N ASP A 352 -2.81 -19.85 8.39
CA ASP A 352 -1.65 -20.72 8.52
C ASP A 352 -1.58 -21.73 7.36
N GLU A 353 -2.71 -22.33 6.97
CA GLU A 353 -2.80 -23.22 5.81
C GLU A 353 -2.43 -22.49 4.52
N LEU A 354 -2.97 -21.30 4.29
CA LEU A 354 -2.66 -20.49 3.10
C LEU A 354 -1.17 -20.11 3.06
N PHE A 355 -0.59 -19.73 4.19
CA PHE A 355 0.83 -19.38 4.29
C PHE A 355 1.75 -20.58 4.03
N THR A 356 1.47 -21.72 4.66
CA THR A 356 2.29 -22.93 4.56
C THR A 356 2.21 -23.59 3.19
N GLN A 357 1.03 -23.65 2.55
CA GLN A 357 0.85 -24.20 1.20
C GLN A 357 1.65 -23.44 0.14
N ASN A 358 1.90 -22.15 0.36
CA ASN A 358 2.68 -21.30 -0.54
C ASN A 358 4.14 -21.12 -0.08
N GLY A 359 4.64 -22.08 0.71
CA GLY A 359 6.06 -22.18 1.05
C GLY A 359 6.52 -21.29 2.19
N GLY A 360 5.60 -20.66 2.93
CA GLY A 360 5.88 -20.02 4.22
C GLY A 360 6.23 -21.05 5.29
N CYS A 361 7.11 -20.68 6.23
CA CYS A 361 7.43 -21.50 7.39
C CYS A 361 6.86 -20.87 8.65
N SER A 362 6.09 -21.62 9.42
CA SER A 362 5.46 -21.21 10.68
C SER A 362 6.24 -21.68 11.92
N ASP A 363 7.36 -22.42 11.76
CA ASP A 363 8.15 -22.95 12.87
C ASP A 363 9.23 -21.93 13.32
N PRO A 364 9.18 -21.40 14.56
CA PRO A 364 10.08 -20.35 15.03
C PRO A 364 11.57 -20.69 14.94
N LYS A 365 11.93 -21.98 15.00
CA LYS A 365 13.32 -22.43 14.87
C LYS A 365 13.81 -22.36 13.42
N GLU A 366 12.97 -22.78 12.47
CA GLU A 366 13.31 -22.71 11.06
C GLU A 366 13.27 -21.28 10.52
N ILE A 367 12.39 -20.40 11.04
CA ILE A 367 12.40 -18.96 10.73
C ILE A 367 13.73 -18.31 11.16
N GLY A 368 14.22 -18.65 12.35
CA GLY A 368 15.51 -18.16 12.85
C GLY A 368 16.70 -18.64 12.01
N ASP A 369 16.65 -19.88 11.55
CA ASP A 369 17.66 -20.47 10.67
C ASP A 369 17.58 -19.92 9.23
N ASP A 370 16.38 -19.69 8.69
CA ASP A 370 16.15 -19.15 7.35
C ASP A 370 16.57 -17.67 7.29
N ILE A 371 16.14 -16.83 8.23
CA ILE A 371 16.57 -15.42 8.34
C ILE A 371 18.07 -15.30 8.58
N SER A 372 18.65 -16.16 9.44
CA SER A 372 20.10 -16.14 9.69
C SER A 372 20.89 -16.64 8.47
N SER A 373 20.37 -17.60 7.71
CA SER A 373 20.97 -18.07 6.46
C SER A 373 20.90 -17.01 5.35
N GLN A 374 19.78 -16.31 5.22
CA GLN A 374 19.60 -15.21 4.26
C GLN A 374 20.49 -14.01 4.61
N LYS A 375 20.58 -13.63 5.89
CA LYS A 375 21.53 -12.61 6.37
C LYS A 375 22.99 -13.04 6.17
N GLN A 376 23.34 -14.29 6.49
CA GLN A 376 24.70 -14.80 6.28
C GLN A 376 25.09 -14.90 4.80
N ASN A 377 24.17 -15.25 3.90
CA ASN A 377 24.42 -15.27 2.46
C ASN A 377 24.55 -13.85 1.89
N GLY A 378 23.74 -12.89 2.37
CA GLY A 378 23.89 -11.47 2.06
C GLY A 378 25.22 -10.87 2.56
N ILE A 379 25.69 -11.28 3.74
CA ILE A 379 26.98 -10.83 4.30
C ILE A 379 28.16 -11.55 3.60
N LYS A 380 28.09 -12.86 3.37
CA LYS A 380 29.18 -13.62 2.70
C LYS A 380 29.37 -13.19 1.24
N SER A 381 28.31 -12.84 0.51
CA SER A 381 28.45 -12.27 -0.84
C SER A 381 29.06 -10.86 -0.82
N SER A 382 28.80 -10.08 0.24
CA SER A 382 29.37 -8.74 0.46
C SER A 382 30.86 -8.76 0.86
N VAL A 383 31.28 -9.74 1.67
CA VAL A 383 32.67 -9.86 2.18
C VAL A 383 33.57 -10.61 1.18
N GLY A 384 33.02 -11.59 0.43
CA GLY A 384 33.77 -12.32 -0.60
C GLY A 384 34.25 -11.45 -1.77
N PHE A 385 33.58 -10.32 -2.03
CA PHE A 385 33.97 -9.38 -3.08
C PHE A 385 35.05 -8.37 -2.63
N LEU A 386 35.25 -8.19 -1.33
CA LEU A 386 36.27 -7.27 -0.79
C LEU A 386 37.70 -7.86 -0.78
N PHE A 387 37.85 -9.17 -0.89
CA PHE A 387 39.17 -9.83 -0.90
C PHE A 387 39.68 -10.24 -2.29
N GLY A 388 38.95 -9.92 -3.36
CA GLY A 388 39.34 -10.19 -4.75
C GLY A 388 39.82 -8.96 -5.54
N ILE A 389 39.90 -7.78 -4.90
CA ILE A 389 40.37 -6.52 -5.51
C ILE A 389 41.43 -5.85 -4.61
N LEU A 390 42.44 -6.63 -4.25
CA LEU A 390 43.80 -6.19 -3.93
C LEU A 390 44.76 -7.10 -4.70
#